data_AF-A0A243Q2L0-F1
#
_entry.id   AF-A0A243Q2L0-F1
#
_cell.length_a   1.000
_cell.length_b   1.000
_cell.length_c   1.000
_cell.angle_alpha   90.00
_cell.angle_beta   90.00
_cell.angle_gamma   90.00
#
_symmetry.space_group_name_H-M   'P 1'
#
loop_
_entity.id
_entity.type
_entity.pdbx_description
1 polymer ?
#
loop_
_entity_poly.entity_id
_entity_poly.type
_entity_poly.pdbx_seq_one_letter_code
_entity_poly.pdbx_strand_id
1 'polypeptide(L)'
;MYATVTDPESRSSTLSVEVEHDPAATGQGSGLIWSGTSQNTFTSGSEGNVSVPAGKLSDGWKLRWRARATAGGINGAWSPWSTFSVELSKPSVSALNVWPHRNGAATTLTPGLYATVTDPESRSSTLSVEVEHDPAATGQGSGLIWSGTSQNTFTSGSEGNVSVPAGKLSDGWKLRWRARATAGGINGAWSPWSTFF
;
A
#
# COMPACT_ATOMS: atom_id res chain seq x y z
N MET A 1 -5.80 -18.37 5.59
CA MET A 1 -7.00 -19.12 5.19
C MET A 1 -7.32 -20.12 6.28
N TYR A 2 -8.59 -20.18 6.69
CA TYR A 2 -9.06 -21.04 7.77
C TYR A 2 -10.18 -21.93 7.26
N ALA A 3 -10.17 -23.21 7.62
CA ALA A 3 -11.22 -24.15 7.28
C ALA A 3 -11.31 -25.25 8.33
N THR A 4 -12.53 -25.69 8.65
CA THR A 4 -12.73 -26.88 9.47
C THR A 4 -12.25 -28.12 8.72
N VAL A 5 -11.43 -28.92 9.38
CA VAL A 5 -10.83 -30.13 8.83
C VAL A 5 -11.60 -31.34 9.37
N THR A 6 -12.20 -32.14 8.50
CA THR A 6 -13.02 -33.29 8.91
C THR A 6 -12.58 -34.55 8.17
N ASP A 7 -12.43 -35.65 8.92
CA ASP A 7 -12.17 -36.99 8.40
C ASP A 7 -13.20 -37.98 8.98
N PRO A 8 -13.83 -38.86 8.16
CA PRO A 8 -14.83 -39.82 8.63
C PRO A 8 -14.32 -40.83 9.65
N GLU A 9 -13.02 -41.16 9.60
CA GLU A 9 -12.36 -42.05 10.57
C GLU A 9 -11.81 -41.26 11.77
N SER A 10 -12.14 -39.96 11.87
CA SER A 10 -11.68 -39.05 12.91
C SER A 10 -10.16 -38.90 13.01
N ARG A 11 -9.43 -39.18 11.92
CA ARG A 11 -7.98 -39.01 11.86
C ARG A 11 -7.59 -37.55 11.84
N SER A 12 -6.41 -37.27 12.39
CA SER A 12 -5.79 -35.95 12.21
C SER A 12 -5.38 -35.76 10.74
N SER A 13 -5.59 -34.56 10.22
CA SER A 13 -5.39 -34.27 8.80
C SER A 13 -4.66 -32.94 8.60
N THR A 14 -3.86 -32.84 7.54
CA THR A 14 -3.33 -31.54 7.09
C THR A 14 -4.39 -30.79 6.27
N LEU A 15 -4.33 -29.46 6.27
CA LEU A 15 -5.15 -28.60 5.43
C LEU A 15 -4.35 -28.17 4.20
N SER A 16 -4.85 -28.45 3.00
CA SER A 16 -4.32 -27.89 1.75
C SER A 16 -5.24 -26.83 1.18
N VAL A 17 -4.67 -25.78 0.59
CA VAL A 17 -5.38 -24.62 0.06
C VAL A 17 -4.87 -24.27 -1.33
N GLU A 18 -5.77 -23.83 -2.19
CA GLU A 18 -5.47 -23.15 -3.46
C GLU A 18 -6.12 -21.77 -3.47
N VAL A 19 -5.41 -20.78 -4.01
CA VAL A 19 -5.85 -19.40 -4.21
C VAL A 19 -5.67 -19.03 -5.69
N GLU A 20 -6.72 -18.53 -6.30
CA GLU A 20 -6.78 -18.14 -7.71
C GLU A 20 -7.36 -16.74 -7.88
N HIS A 21 -7.10 -16.14 -9.04
CA HIS A 21 -7.89 -15.00 -9.50
C HIS A 21 -9.37 -15.40 -9.61
N ASP A 22 -10.27 -14.51 -9.21
CA ASP A 22 -11.69 -14.70 -9.49
C ASP A 22 -11.92 -14.56 -11.01
N PRO A 23 -12.43 -15.59 -11.71
CA PRO A 23 -12.68 -15.49 -13.15
C PRO A 23 -13.68 -14.40 -13.54
N ALA A 24 -14.52 -13.94 -12.60
CA ALA A 24 -15.43 -12.82 -12.85
C ALA A 24 -14.71 -11.46 -12.83
N ALA A 25 -13.49 -11.37 -12.31
CA ALA A 25 -12.71 -10.14 -12.22
C ALA A 25 -11.82 -9.97 -13.47
N THR A 26 -12.35 -9.29 -14.48
CA THR A 26 -11.60 -9.00 -15.71
C THR A 26 -10.42 -8.07 -15.45
N GLY A 27 -9.29 -8.32 -16.13
CA GLY A 27 -8.10 -7.48 -16.06
C GLY A 27 -7.18 -7.71 -14.84
N GLN A 28 -7.49 -8.65 -13.95
CA GLN A 28 -6.68 -8.91 -12.75
C GLN A 28 -5.74 -10.12 -12.87
N GLY A 29 -5.80 -10.87 -13.98
CA GLY A 29 -5.08 -12.13 -14.18
C GLY A 29 -6.02 -13.33 -14.30
N SER A 30 -5.49 -14.53 -14.49
CA SER A 30 -6.27 -15.76 -14.54
C SER A 30 -5.53 -16.93 -13.90
N GLY A 31 -6.29 -17.89 -13.36
CA GLY A 31 -5.76 -19.15 -12.83
C GLY A 31 -5.11 -19.04 -11.45
N LEU A 32 -4.34 -20.09 -11.13
CA LEU A 32 -3.72 -20.32 -9.82
C LEU A 32 -2.60 -19.32 -9.54
N ILE A 33 -2.73 -18.65 -8.39
CA ILE A 33 -1.72 -17.73 -7.86
C ILE A 33 -0.79 -18.48 -6.92
N TRP A 34 -1.39 -19.29 -6.05
CA TRP A 34 -0.66 -19.97 -4.99
C TRP A 34 -1.42 -21.19 -4.46
N SER A 35 -0.66 -22.21 -4.08
CA SER A 35 -1.14 -23.35 -3.31
C SER A 35 -0.22 -23.61 -2.13
N GLY A 36 -0.76 -24.19 -1.06
CA GLY A 36 0.01 -24.53 0.13
C GLY A 36 -0.68 -25.53 1.02
N THR A 37 0.10 -26.17 1.88
CA THR A 37 -0.36 -27.15 2.86
C THR A 37 0.13 -26.74 4.24
N SER A 38 -0.70 -26.96 5.26
CA SER A 38 -0.33 -26.72 6.65
C SER A 38 0.87 -27.58 7.06
N GLN A 39 1.75 -27.01 7.87
CA GLN A 39 2.88 -27.77 8.44
C GLN A 39 2.43 -28.76 9.51
N ASN A 40 1.35 -28.43 10.21
CA ASN A 40 0.77 -29.26 11.26
C ASN A 40 -0.45 -30.02 10.75
N THR A 41 -0.76 -31.12 11.43
CA THR A 41 -2.04 -31.80 11.34
C THR A 41 -3.01 -31.26 12.38
N PHE A 42 -4.29 -31.27 12.05
CA PHE A 42 -5.39 -30.81 12.90
C PHE A 42 -6.31 -31.99 13.21
N THR A 43 -6.80 -32.07 14.45
CA THR A 43 -7.80 -33.07 14.86
C THR A 43 -9.07 -32.92 14.02
N SER A 44 -9.71 -34.03 13.64
CA SER A 44 -11.00 -33.97 12.93
C SER A 44 -12.02 -33.13 13.70
N GLY A 45 -12.71 -32.22 13.00
CA GLY A 45 -13.65 -31.24 13.55
C GLY A 45 -13.01 -29.93 14.02
N SER A 46 -11.68 -29.81 14.02
CA SER A 46 -11.00 -28.55 14.40
C SER A 46 -10.75 -27.62 13.21
N GLU A 47 -10.60 -26.33 13.49
CA GLU A 47 -10.22 -25.34 12.49
C GLU A 47 -8.71 -25.42 12.20
N GLY A 48 -8.36 -25.69 10.95
CA GLY A 48 -6.99 -25.63 10.45
C GLY A 48 -6.72 -24.30 9.76
N ASN A 49 -5.44 -23.94 9.66
CA ASN A 49 -5.02 -22.71 9.00
C ASN A 49 -3.82 -22.91 8.05
N VAL A 50 -3.80 -22.12 6.98
CA VAL A 50 -2.64 -21.95 6.10
C VAL A 50 -2.48 -20.46 5.76
N SER A 51 -1.27 -19.94 5.91
CA SER A 51 -0.94 -18.55 5.59
C SER A 51 -0.43 -18.43 4.16
N VAL A 52 -0.97 -17.45 3.42
CA VAL A 52 -0.45 -17.10 2.09
C VAL A 52 0.87 -16.34 2.29
N PRO A 53 1.97 -16.70 1.61
CA PRO A 53 3.24 -15.97 1.73
C PRO A 53 3.11 -14.50 1.32
N ALA A 54 3.93 -13.65 1.93
CA ALA A 54 4.04 -12.24 1.57
C ALA A 54 4.38 -12.07 0.07
N GLY A 55 3.84 -11.01 -0.55
CA GLY A 55 4.08 -10.69 -1.96
C GLY A 55 3.31 -11.56 -2.97
N LYS A 56 2.50 -12.53 -2.53
CA LYS A 56 1.67 -13.35 -3.43
C LYS A 56 0.39 -12.67 -3.87
N LEU A 57 -0.14 -11.77 -3.05
CA LEU A 57 -1.40 -11.08 -3.31
C LEU A 57 -1.13 -9.59 -3.50
N SER A 58 -1.97 -8.93 -4.31
CA SER A 58 -1.90 -7.50 -4.54
C SER A 58 -3.18 -6.78 -4.12
N ASP A 59 -3.04 -5.51 -3.76
CA ASP A 59 -4.17 -4.63 -3.42
C ASP A 59 -5.20 -4.53 -4.57
N GLY A 60 -6.49 -4.53 -4.22
CA GLY A 60 -7.62 -4.49 -5.15
C GLY A 60 -7.94 -5.81 -5.87
N TRP A 61 -7.18 -6.89 -5.61
CA TRP A 61 -7.46 -8.19 -6.24
C TRP A 61 -8.73 -8.82 -5.67
N LYS A 62 -9.58 -9.30 -6.58
CA LYS A 62 -10.70 -10.20 -6.31
C LYS A 62 -10.26 -11.63 -6.61
N LEU A 63 -10.41 -12.48 -5.61
CA LEU A 63 -9.79 -13.78 -5.57
C LEU A 63 -10.82 -14.82 -5.16
N ARG A 64 -10.47 -16.08 -5.41
CA ARG A 64 -11.18 -17.22 -4.86
C ARG A 64 -10.20 -18.20 -4.26
N TRP A 65 -10.63 -18.93 -3.26
CA TRP A 65 -9.84 -19.99 -2.64
C TRP A 65 -10.70 -21.21 -2.34
N ARG A 66 -10.04 -22.36 -2.23
CA ARG A 66 -10.68 -23.61 -1.83
C ARG A 66 -9.72 -24.40 -0.95
N ALA A 67 -10.28 -25.32 -0.17
CA ALA A 67 -9.54 -26.13 0.78
C ALA A 67 -9.87 -27.62 0.65
N ARG A 68 -8.94 -28.47 1.06
CA ARG A 68 -9.18 -29.91 1.27
C ARG A 68 -8.38 -30.42 2.47
N ALA A 69 -8.90 -31.45 3.12
CA ALA A 69 -8.18 -32.21 4.14
C ALA A 69 -7.36 -33.34 3.49
N THR A 70 -6.22 -33.68 4.08
CA THR A 70 -5.44 -34.87 3.70
C THR A 70 -5.13 -35.67 4.97
N ALA A 71 -5.59 -36.91 5.04
CA ALA A 71 -5.44 -37.82 6.18
C ALA A 71 -4.68 -39.08 5.74
N GLY A 72 -3.60 -39.45 6.43
CA GLY A 72 -2.83 -40.66 6.10
C GLY A 72 -2.32 -40.72 4.65
N GLY A 73 -2.04 -39.57 4.03
CA GLY A 73 -1.63 -39.46 2.63
C GLY A 73 -2.78 -39.49 1.60
N ILE A 74 -4.03 -39.64 2.05
CA ILE A 74 -5.22 -39.67 1.20
C ILE A 74 -5.82 -38.26 1.15
N ASN A 75 -5.95 -37.71 -0.06
CA ASN A 75 -6.57 -36.41 -0.27
C ASN A 75 -8.11 -36.54 -0.25
N GLY A 76 -8.76 -35.69 0.54
CA GLY A 76 -10.20 -35.47 0.44
C GLY A 76 -10.58 -34.65 -0.79
N ALA A 77 -11.89 -34.52 -1.02
CA ALA A 77 -12.42 -33.63 -2.03
C ALA A 77 -12.10 -32.16 -1.71
N TRP A 78 -11.90 -31.36 -2.75
CA TRP A 78 -11.86 -29.91 -2.60
C TRP A 78 -13.24 -29.37 -2.21
N SER A 79 -13.25 -28.36 -1.34
CA SER A 79 -14.44 -27.56 -1.08
C SER A 79 -14.89 -26.85 -2.36
N PRO A 80 -16.15 -26.37 -2.41
CA PRO A 80 -16.52 -25.30 -3.32
C PRO A 80 -15.57 -24.10 -3.16
N TRP A 81 -15.45 -23.31 -4.22
CA TRP A 81 -14.70 -22.05 -4.19
C TRP A 81 -15.41 -21.03 -3.28
N SER A 82 -14.63 -20.30 -2.49
CA SER A 82 -15.06 -19.15 -1.70
C SER A 82 -14.34 -17.89 -2.19
N THR A 83 -15.05 -16.78 -2.38
CA THR A 83 -14.48 -15.53 -2.90
C THR A 83 -14.07 -14.57 -1.80
N PHE A 84 -13.07 -13.72 -2.06
CA PHE A 84 -12.63 -12.65 -1.18
C PHE A 84 -11.90 -11.55 -1.98
N SER A 85 -11.74 -10.38 -1.37
CA SER A 85 -10.96 -9.27 -1.94
C SER A 85 -9.80 -8.90 -1.02
N VAL A 86 -8.72 -8.40 -1.61
CA VAL A 86 -7.62 -7.78 -0.89
C VAL A 86 -7.80 -6.27 -0.97
N GLU A 87 -8.00 -5.63 0.17
CA GLU A 87 -8.14 -4.17 0.28
C GLU A 87 -7.20 -3.69 1.38
N LEU A 88 -6.17 -2.95 0.99
CA LEU A 88 -5.20 -2.37 1.92
C LEU A 88 -5.58 -0.92 2.25
N SER A 89 -5.59 -0.58 3.53
CA SER A 89 -5.76 0.81 3.96
C SER A 89 -4.60 1.65 3.44
N LYS A 90 -4.92 2.79 2.83
CA LYS A 90 -3.92 3.70 2.26
C LYS A 90 -3.75 4.93 3.16
N PRO A 91 -2.51 5.39 3.40
CA PRO A 91 -2.30 6.64 4.10
C PRO A 91 -2.68 7.82 3.21
N SER A 92 -2.84 9.00 3.81
CA SER A 92 -3.15 10.26 3.15
C SER A 92 -2.30 11.40 3.72
N VAL A 93 -2.32 12.53 3.01
CA VAL A 93 -1.70 13.78 3.48
C VAL A 93 -2.72 14.92 3.48
N SER A 94 -2.52 15.87 4.37
CA SER A 94 -3.30 17.11 4.44
C SER A 94 -2.42 18.26 4.96
N ALA A 95 -3.00 19.46 5.08
CA ALA A 95 -2.34 20.64 5.64
C ALA A 95 -0.96 20.93 5.04
N LEU A 96 -0.89 20.92 3.70
CA LEU A 96 0.35 21.23 2.97
C LEU A 96 0.82 22.65 3.31
N ASN A 97 2.10 22.80 3.64
CA ASN A 97 2.72 24.06 4.00
C ASN A 97 4.18 24.14 3.51
N VAL A 98 4.67 25.36 3.29
CA VAL A 98 6.07 25.65 2.90
C VAL A 98 6.68 26.57 3.96
N TRP A 99 7.90 26.29 4.41
CA TRP A 99 8.59 27.10 5.42
C TRP A 99 10.10 27.19 5.18
N PRO A 100 10.76 28.34 5.45
CA PRO A 100 10.18 29.62 5.81
C PRO A 100 9.48 30.30 4.64
N HIS A 101 8.42 31.05 4.94
CA HIS A 101 7.67 31.83 3.96
C HIS A 101 7.29 33.22 4.50
N ARG A 102 6.99 34.14 3.58
CA ARG A 102 6.40 35.46 3.86
C ARG A 102 5.37 35.75 2.78
N ASN A 103 4.14 36.05 3.19
CA ASN A 103 3.02 36.38 2.28
C ASN A 103 2.79 35.31 1.19
N GLY A 104 2.94 34.03 1.55
CA GLY A 104 2.80 32.90 0.63
C GLY A 104 4.04 32.58 -0.24
N ALA A 105 5.09 33.40 -0.16
CA ALA A 105 6.35 33.18 -0.88
C ALA A 105 7.40 32.50 0.01
N ALA A 106 8.11 31.49 -0.49
CA ALA A 106 9.27 30.94 0.18
C ALA A 106 10.37 32.01 0.31
N THR A 107 10.98 32.13 1.48
CA THR A 107 12.03 33.15 1.71
C THR A 107 13.45 32.58 1.60
N THR A 108 13.59 31.38 1.05
CA THR A 108 14.85 30.67 0.81
C THR A 108 14.70 29.74 -0.40
N LEU A 109 15.83 29.37 -1.03
CA LEU A 109 15.88 28.40 -2.14
C LEU A 109 15.94 26.94 -1.67
N THR A 110 15.99 26.69 -0.36
CA THR A 110 15.94 25.36 0.24
C THR A 110 14.81 25.26 1.28
N PRO A 111 13.55 25.58 0.93
CA PRO A 111 12.47 25.54 1.89
C PRO A 111 12.19 24.10 2.32
N GLY A 112 11.66 23.94 3.52
CA GLY A 112 10.99 22.71 3.94
C GLY A 112 9.55 22.67 3.40
N LEU A 113 9.17 21.51 2.90
CA LEU A 113 7.81 21.17 2.48
C LEU A 113 7.20 20.27 3.56
N TYR A 114 6.08 20.70 4.12
CA TYR A 114 5.46 20.11 5.31
C TYR A 114 4.05 19.63 4.99
N ALA A 115 3.66 18.47 5.51
CA ALA A 115 2.28 18.00 5.45
C ALA A 115 1.97 17.07 6.63
N THR A 116 0.73 17.10 7.09
CA THR A 116 0.25 16.12 8.07
C THR A 116 0.08 14.77 7.38
N VAL A 117 0.72 13.73 7.90
CA VAL A 117 0.56 12.35 7.41
C VAL A 117 -0.46 11.62 8.26
N THR A 118 -1.42 10.92 7.64
CA THR A 118 -2.44 10.16 8.37
C THR A 118 -2.57 8.77 7.76
N ASP A 119 -2.52 7.74 8.59
CA ASP A 119 -2.74 6.35 8.20
C ASP A 119 -3.92 5.75 8.98
N PRO A 120 -4.90 5.11 8.32
CA PRO A 120 -6.06 4.51 8.99
C PRO A 120 -5.70 3.38 9.96
N GLU A 121 -4.60 2.68 9.71
CA GLU A 121 -4.08 1.61 10.58
C GLU A 121 -3.09 2.17 11.62
N SER A 122 -3.00 3.50 11.75
CA SER A 122 -2.07 4.20 12.64
C SER A 122 -0.59 3.85 12.42
N ARG A 123 -0.22 3.36 11.24
CA ARG A 123 1.17 3.07 10.89
C ARG A 123 1.97 4.36 10.74
N SER A 124 3.25 4.30 11.10
CA SER A 124 4.16 5.41 10.80
C SER A 124 4.39 5.53 9.29
N SER A 125 4.45 6.76 8.80
CA SER A 125 4.48 7.08 7.36
C SER A 125 5.71 7.91 7.00
N THR A 126 6.27 7.68 5.82
CA THR A 126 7.19 8.66 5.18
C THR A 126 6.38 9.67 4.37
N LEU A 127 6.91 10.87 4.20
CA LEU A 127 6.36 11.92 3.34
C LEU A 127 7.17 11.97 2.04
N SER A 128 6.51 11.79 0.90
CA SER A 128 7.10 12.01 -0.43
C SER A 128 6.51 13.25 -1.09
N VAL A 129 7.34 13.99 -1.82
CA VAL A 129 6.98 15.26 -2.46
C VAL A 129 7.49 15.31 -3.89
N GLU A 130 6.77 16.06 -4.73
CA GLU A 130 7.18 16.45 -6.08
C GLU A 130 7.02 17.96 -6.22
N VAL A 131 8.01 18.62 -6.83
CA VAL A 131 8.03 20.05 -7.13
C VAL A 131 8.20 20.25 -8.63
N GLU A 132 7.33 21.06 -9.22
CA GLU A 132 7.30 21.39 -10.64
C GLU A 132 7.24 22.90 -10.86
N HIS A 133 7.59 23.32 -12.07
CA HIS A 133 7.21 24.64 -12.56
C HIS A 133 5.68 24.77 -12.59
N ASP A 134 5.17 25.93 -12.20
CA ASP A 134 3.77 26.27 -12.41
C ASP A 134 3.50 26.39 -13.93
N PRO A 135 2.59 25.58 -14.52
CA PRO A 135 2.27 25.68 -15.95
C PRO A 135 1.72 27.05 -16.38
N ALA A 136 1.20 27.85 -15.44
CA ALA A 136 0.75 29.20 -15.72
C ALA A 136 1.91 30.20 -15.90
N ALA A 137 3.13 29.85 -15.48
CA ALA A 137 4.32 30.69 -15.60
C ALA A 137 5.12 30.38 -16.87
N THR A 138 4.52 30.70 -18.02
CA THR A 138 5.11 30.48 -19.35
C THR A 138 6.38 31.32 -19.53
N GLY A 139 7.54 30.68 -19.33
CA GLY A 139 8.85 31.35 -19.39
C GLY A 139 9.81 30.92 -18.28
N GLN A 140 9.33 30.19 -17.27
CA GLN A 140 10.16 29.72 -16.16
C GLN A 140 10.61 28.27 -16.29
N GLY A 141 10.09 27.52 -17.27
CA GLY A 141 10.36 26.10 -17.49
C GLY A 141 9.06 25.28 -17.53
N SER A 142 9.19 23.97 -17.65
CA SER A 142 8.04 23.05 -17.59
C SER A 142 8.42 21.73 -16.92
N GLY A 143 7.43 21.08 -16.30
CA GLY A 143 7.57 19.75 -15.72
C GLY A 143 8.30 19.71 -14.37
N LEU A 144 8.70 18.49 -14.01
CA LEU A 144 9.30 18.15 -12.72
C LEU A 144 10.70 18.72 -12.56
N ILE A 145 10.89 19.48 -11.49
CA ILE A 145 12.18 20.03 -11.06
C ILE A 145 12.87 19.05 -10.13
N TRP A 146 12.12 18.54 -9.14
CA TRP A 146 12.66 17.72 -8.08
C TRP A 146 11.59 16.87 -7.41
N SER A 147 11.97 15.68 -6.96
CA SER A 147 11.18 14.84 -6.07
C SER A 147 12.05 14.37 -4.91
N GLY A 148 11.42 14.14 -3.75
CA GLY A 148 12.11 13.71 -2.54
C GLY A 148 11.21 12.96 -1.60
N THR A 149 11.83 12.20 -0.70
CA THR A 149 11.15 11.47 0.38
C THR A 149 11.86 11.76 1.69
N SER A 150 11.10 11.89 2.78
CA SER A 150 11.64 12.08 4.11
C SER A 150 12.54 10.91 4.51
N GLN A 151 13.65 11.20 5.19
CA GLN A 151 14.54 10.16 5.70
C GLN A 151 13.95 9.44 6.93
N ASN A 152 13.10 10.14 7.68
CA ASN A 152 12.41 9.61 8.84
C ASN A 152 10.96 9.25 8.51
N THR A 153 10.39 8.39 9.33
CA THR A 153 8.95 8.16 9.40
C THR A 153 8.32 9.02 10.50
N PHE A 154 7.08 9.41 10.30
CA PHE A 154 6.29 10.23 11.20
C PHE A 154 5.05 9.44 11.66
N THR A 155 4.67 9.58 12.92
CA THR A 155 3.47 8.94 13.48
C THR A 155 2.21 9.46 12.78
N SER A 156 1.19 8.62 12.62
CA SER A 156 -0.10 9.06 12.08
C SER A 156 -0.65 10.28 12.84
N GLY A 157 -1.12 11.28 12.10
CA GLY A 157 -1.60 12.57 12.61
C GLY A 157 -0.51 13.62 12.86
N SER A 158 0.77 13.30 12.68
CA SER A 158 1.87 14.26 12.87
C SER A 158 2.28 14.95 11.56
N GLU A 159 2.90 16.13 11.70
CA GLU A 159 3.47 16.86 10.58
C GLU A 159 4.82 16.24 10.18
N GLY A 160 4.89 15.78 8.93
CA GLY A 160 6.12 15.35 8.29
C GLY A 160 6.73 16.45 7.44
N ASN A 161 8.02 16.36 7.14
CA ASN A 161 8.72 17.34 6.32
C ASN A 161 9.77 16.74 5.36
N VAL A 162 10.00 17.44 4.24
CA VAL A 162 11.11 17.19 3.32
C VAL A 162 11.72 18.53 2.91
N SER A 163 13.04 18.67 3.02
CA SER A 163 13.75 19.89 2.58
C SER A 163 14.12 19.82 1.12
N VAL A 164 13.84 20.89 0.37
CA VAL A 164 14.32 21.03 -1.01
C VAL A 164 15.84 21.21 -1.01
N PRO A 165 16.61 20.41 -1.76
CA PRO A 165 18.05 20.55 -1.83
C PRO A 165 18.51 21.86 -2.47
N ALA A 166 19.71 22.30 -2.09
CA ALA A 166 20.35 23.45 -2.73
C ALA A 166 20.51 23.25 -4.25
N GLY A 167 20.40 24.34 -5.00
CA GLY A 167 20.56 24.35 -6.46
C GLY A 167 19.37 23.78 -7.25
N LYS A 168 18.25 23.44 -6.58
CA LYS A 168 17.03 22.99 -7.27
C LYS A 168 16.11 24.14 -7.66
N LEU A 169 16.03 25.18 -6.84
CA LEU A 169 15.15 26.33 -7.07
C LEU A 169 15.97 27.55 -7.49
N SER A 170 15.34 28.42 -8.28
CA SER A 170 15.85 29.76 -8.59
C SER A 170 14.89 30.81 -8.07
N ASP A 171 15.42 31.99 -7.76
CA ASP A 171 14.62 33.12 -7.28
C ASP A 171 13.59 33.57 -8.33
N GLY A 172 12.41 33.97 -7.86
CA GLY A 172 11.28 34.42 -8.67
C GLY A 172 10.52 33.34 -9.43
N TRP A 173 10.85 32.06 -9.25
CA TRP A 173 10.08 30.96 -9.84
C TRP A 173 8.72 30.78 -9.16
N LYS A 174 7.67 30.69 -9.97
CA LYS A 174 6.35 30.20 -9.56
C LYS A 174 6.35 28.69 -9.70
N LEU A 175 6.05 28.05 -8.59
CA LEU A 175 6.21 26.62 -8.42
C LEU A 175 4.90 26.02 -7.94
N ARG A 176 4.76 24.73 -8.20
CA ARG A 176 3.74 23.91 -7.56
C ARG A 176 4.36 22.67 -7.01
N TRP A 177 3.78 22.17 -5.92
CA TRP A 177 4.21 20.93 -5.32
C TRP A 177 3.02 20.12 -4.85
N ARG A 178 3.24 18.83 -4.69
CA ARG A 178 2.27 17.90 -4.13
C ARG A 178 2.98 16.92 -3.23
N ALA A 179 2.21 16.30 -2.36
CA ALA A 179 2.73 15.34 -1.39
C ALA A 179 1.92 14.05 -1.37
N ARG A 180 2.53 12.96 -0.92
CA ARG A 180 1.84 11.73 -0.53
C ARG A 180 2.53 11.09 0.66
N ALA A 181 1.79 10.30 1.40
CA ALA A 181 2.33 9.47 2.48
C ALA A 181 2.57 8.04 1.98
N THR A 182 3.56 7.36 2.58
CA THR A 182 3.80 5.92 2.35
C THR A 182 3.98 5.23 3.69
N ALA A 183 3.15 4.21 3.97
CA ALA A 183 3.11 3.48 5.24
C ALA A 183 3.19 1.98 4.98
N GLY A 184 4.12 1.26 5.62
CA GLY A 184 4.27 -0.20 5.44
C GLY A 184 4.49 -0.63 3.97
N GLY A 185 5.09 0.24 3.14
CA GLY A 185 5.25 0.01 1.69
C GLY A 185 4.02 0.37 0.84
N ILE A 186 2.91 0.79 1.44
CA ILE A 186 1.68 1.18 0.75
C ILE A 186 1.68 2.68 0.49
N ASN A 187 1.56 3.05 -0.78
CA ASN A 187 1.48 4.43 -1.21
C ASN A 187 0.06 4.98 -1.06
N GLY A 188 -0.04 6.14 -0.41
CA GLY A 188 -1.21 6.99 -0.47
C GLY A 188 -1.38 7.66 -1.83
N ALA A 189 -2.56 8.26 -2.04
CA ALA A 189 -2.78 9.14 -3.17
C ALA A 189 -1.91 10.40 -3.05
N TRP A 190 -1.49 10.92 -4.21
CA TRP A 190 -0.94 12.27 -4.27
C TRP A 190 -2.02 13.30 -3.91
N SER A 191 -1.64 14.33 -3.15
CA SER A 191 -2.48 15.51 -2.94
C SER A 191 -2.73 16.21 -4.29
N PRO A 192 -3.77 17.06 -4.35
CA PRO A 192 -3.80 18.12 -5.35
C PRO A 192 -2.51 18.95 -5.31
N TRP A 193 -2.20 19.58 -6.44
CA TRP A 193 -1.09 20.54 -6.51
C TRP A 193 -1.40 21.77 -5.64
N SER A 194 -0.41 22.19 -4.85
CA SER A 194 -0.40 23.45 -4.11
C SER A 194 0.68 24.37 -4.71
N THR A 195 0.40 25.66 -4.86
CA THR A 195 1.33 26.62 -5.46
C THR A 195 2.11 27.39 -4.40
N PHE A 196 3.35 27.75 -4.73
CA PHE A 196 4.18 28.68 -3.97
C PHE A 196 5.11 29.43 -4.92
N PHE A 197 5.69 30.53 -4.46
CA PHE A 197 6.60 31.37 -5.26
C PHE A 197 7.72 31.94 -4.40
#